data_AF-A0AAW8NAW5-F1
#
_entry.id   AF-A0AAW8NAW5-F1
#
_cell.length_a   1.000
_cell.length_b   1.000
_cell.length_c   1.000
_cell.angle_alpha   90.00
_cell.angle_beta   90.00
_cell.angle_gamma   90.00
#
_symmetry.space_group_name_H-M   'P 1'
#
loop_
_entity.id
_entity.type
_entity.pdbx_description
1 polymer ?
#
loop_
_entity_poly.entity_id
_entity_poly.type
_entity_poly.pdbx_seq_one_letter_code
_entity_poly.pdbx_strand_id
1 'polypeptide(L)'
;MTARPLPVRPRFAAAGVRALGAMVLAMVLASCSLLNGEDRSQEAATAKADPSIVASAPEGLEEFYSQEVVWEPCENEFQCANVTVPMDYGNPDGETIQIAALRAPSTGKKTGSLLVNPGGPGASGYDFVKDAAGTHFSQAVRDSYDLVGFDPRGVKRSAPVTCMTDAERDAARAKIYDLETDAGLAEVLADNKATAAQCEEQTGPVLGNIDTVSSAKDVDILRAVVNDPKLNYLGYSYGTFLGSTYASLFPDNVGRMVLDGALDPSISNEELTSGQARAFEKAIRAYVASCQGQEGCPLSGDVDSGVQQIRDLIAAVQQTPRTAKDGRVVNATMFVSGLITPLYNDQSWPALTQALEAAMTGDVSLMLRLADLGADRSSNGTYTSNSTFAFNAINCLDYPMESDTAAMRAEQQRLMQDSPTFGYFFAYGGTNCVDWPYESVRTPSPVEYDGGSPIVVIGTTGDPATPVEWASSLRKQLGNAALLTWEGEGHTAYGRSNSCIEDAVDSYLVSGQVPADNTVC
;
A
#
# COMPACT_ATOMS: atom_id res chain seq x y z
N MET A 1 -35.80 -68.76 -35.81
CA MET A 1 -35.42 -68.42 -34.42
C MET A 1 -35.45 -66.90 -34.33
N THR A 2 -36.66 -66.34 -34.34
CA THR A 2 -37.52 -65.92 -33.20
C THR A 2 -37.22 -64.48 -32.79
N ALA A 3 -38.07 -63.48 -33.01
CA ALA A 3 -39.23 -63.30 -33.88
C ALA A 3 -39.45 -61.76 -34.00
N ARG A 4 -39.68 -61.29 -35.23
CA ARG A 4 -40.31 -60.01 -35.64
C ARG A 4 -41.78 -59.92 -35.12
N PRO A 5 -42.62 -58.92 -35.51
CA PRO A 5 -42.54 -57.44 -35.52
C PRO A 5 -43.86 -56.76 -34.99
N LEU A 6 -43.95 -55.41 -35.05
CA LEU A 6 -45.09 -54.47 -35.37
C LEU A 6 -46.57 -54.86 -35.05
N PRO A 7 -47.52 -53.94 -34.68
CA PRO A 7 -47.93 -52.72 -35.46
C PRO A 7 -48.41 -51.48 -34.62
N VAL A 8 -48.30 -50.23 -35.10
CA VAL A 8 -49.24 -49.36 -35.87
C VAL A 8 -50.64 -49.10 -35.27
N ARG A 9 -50.86 -47.82 -34.82
CA ARG A 9 -52.03 -46.86 -34.90
C ARG A 9 -53.49 -47.38 -34.81
N PRO A 10 -54.55 -46.60 -34.41
CA PRO A 10 -54.80 -45.16 -34.68
C PRO A 10 -55.51 -44.34 -33.56
N ARG A 11 -55.38 -42.99 -33.54
CA ARG A 11 -56.40 -41.96 -33.89
C ARG A 11 -57.89 -42.27 -33.63
N PHE A 12 -58.52 -41.48 -32.76
CA PHE A 12 -59.85 -40.85 -32.90
C PHE A 12 -59.80 -39.52 -32.08
N ALA A 13 -59.98 -38.31 -32.65
CA ALA A 13 -61.22 -37.69 -33.14
C ALA A 13 -62.27 -37.56 -32.01
N ALA A 14 -62.99 -36.48 -31.74
CA ALA A 14 -63.19 -35.12 -32.26
C ALA A 14 -63.97 -34.40 -31.10
N ALA A 15 -64.04 -33.08 -30.93
CA ALA A 15 -64.95 -32.15 -31.61
C ALA A 15 -65.43 -31.10 -30.57
N GLY A 16 -65.76 -29.89 -31.03
CA GLY A 16 -66.59 -28.88 -30.33
C GLY A 16 -65.77 -27.89 -29.49
N VAL A 17 -65.42 -26.67 -29.93
CA VAL A 17 -66.19 -25.52 -30.46
C VAL A 17 -67.18 -24.92 -29.44
N ARG A 18 -66.98 -23.60 -29.20
CA ARG A 18 -67.84 -22.57 -28.59
C ARG A 18 -67.72 -22.45 -27.07
N ALA A 19 -67.68 -21.28 -26.43
CA ALA A 19 -67.61 -19.87 -26.82
C ALA A 19 -67.62 -19.06 -25.51
N LEU A 20 -66.94 -17.91 -25.50
CA LEU A 20 -67.14 -16.73 -24.61
C LEU A 20 -67.11 -16.89 -23.09
N GLY A 21 -66.32 -16.05 -22.43
CA GLY A 21 -66.60 -15.64 -21.05
C GLY A 21 -65.41 -15.02 -20.31
N ALA A 22 -65.31 -13.70 -20.40
CA ALA A 22 -64.62 -12.72 -19.56
C ALA A 22 -63.85 -13.18 -18.29
N MET A 23 -62.64 -12.60 -18.16
CA MET A 23 -61.97 -12.07 -16.96
C MET A 23 -62.37 -12.61 -15.58
N VAL A 24 -61.37 -13.04 -14.79
CA VAL A 24 -60.90 -12.29 -13.60
C VAL A 24 -59.60 -12.89 -13.07
N LEU A 25 -58.74 -11.98 -12.64
CA LEU A 25 -57.43 -12.10 -12.03
C LEU A 25 -57.50 -12.64 -10.58
N ALA A 26 -56.42 -13.31 -10.17
CA ALA A 26 -55.88 -13.48 -8.80
C ALA A 26 -55.93 -14.89 -8.15
N MET A 27 -54.78 -15.22 -7.53
CA MET A 27 -54.44 -16.33 -6.61
C MET A 27 -53.96 -17.64 -7.29
N VAL A 28 -52.85 -18.32 -6.93
CA VAL A 28 -51.95 -18.25 -5.76
C VAL A 28 -50.77 -19.26 -5.95
N LEU A 29 -49.63 -18.99 -5.28
CA LEU A 29 -48.54 -19.90 -4.83
C LEU A 29 -47.46 -20.45 -5.78
N ALA A 30 -46.22 -20.06 -5.44
CA ALA A 30 -45.04 -20.90 -5.18
C ALA A 30 -44.79 -22.15 -6.04
N SER A 31 -43.66 -22.16 -6.76
CA SER A 31 -42.51 -23.06 -6.55
C SER A 31 -41.69 -23.27 -7.82
N CYS A 32 -40.39 -23.03 -7.66
CA CYS A 32 -39.23 -23.68 -8.29
C CYS A 32 -38.33 -22.77 -9.14
N SER A 33 -37.23 -22.43 -8.48
CA SER A 33 -35.96 -21.91 -8.98
C SER A 33 -35.35 -22.74 -10.11
N LEU A 34 -34.35 -22.12 -10.74
CA LEU A 34 -33.21 -22.65 -11.49
C LEU A 34 -33.24 -22.28 -12.98
N LEU A 35 -32.11 -21.68 -13.38
CA LEU A 35 -31.72 -21.22 -14.71
C LEU A 35 -32.09 -19.76 -15.01
N ASN A 36 -31.32 -18.84 -14.46
CA ASN A 36 -30.51 -17.91 -15.25
C ASN A 36 -29.44 -17.31 -14.34
N GLY A 37 -28.18 -17.34 -14.79
CA GLY A 37 -27.10 -16.62 -14.12
C GLY A 37 -27.44 -15.13 -14.15
N GLU A 38 -27.68 -14.56 -12.98
CA GLU A 38 -27.83 -13.12 -12.83
C GLU A 38 -26.44 -12.50 -13.01
N ASP A 39 -26.27 -11.76 -14.10
CA ASP A 39 -25.32 -10.65 -14.12
C ASP A 39 -25.62 -9.78 -12.89
N ARG A 40 -24.77 -9.88 -11.85
CA ARG A 40 -24.72 -8.88 -10.78
C ARG A 40 -24.17 -7.58 -11.37
N SER A 41 -24.96 -6.94 -12.23
CA SER A 41 -24.76 -5.53 -12.54
C SER A 41 -25.00 -4.77 -11.24
N GLN A 42 -23.93 -4.25 -10.64
CA GLN A 42 -24.06 -3.45 -9.44
C GLN A 42 -24.76 -2.14 -9.81
N GLU A 43 -25.92 -1.88 -9.23
CA GLU A 43 -26.61 -0.62 -9.42
C GLU A 43 -25.84 0.51 -8.73
N ALA A 44 -25.93 1.72 -9.28
CA ALA A 44 -25.41 2.90 -8.63
C ALA A 44 -26.09 3.09 -7.27
N ALA A 45 -25.30 3.36 -6.23
CA ALA A 45 -25.79 3.52 -4.87
C ALA A 45 -25.38 4.90 -4.35
N THR A 46 -26.37 5.76 -4.08
CA THR A 46 -26.12 7.01 -3.38
C THR A 46 -26.00 6.74 -1.89
N ALA A 47 -24.86 7.11 -1.31
CA ALA A 47 -24.62 7.08 0.12
C ALA A 47 -24.72 8.50 0.68
N LYS A 48 -25.36 8.61 1.84
CA LYS A 48 -25.41 9.83 2.65
C LYS A 48 -25.18 9.43 4.10
N ALA A 49 -24.33 10.16 4.79
CA ALA A 49 -24.05 9.90 6.20
C ALA A 49 -25.32 10.09 7.05
N ASP A 50 -25.48 9.24 8.05
CA ASP A 50 -26.52 9.37 9.07
C ASP A 50 -26.37 10.74 9.77
N PRO A 51 -27.47 11.47 10.06
CA PRO A 51 -27.41 12.76 10.73
C PRO A 51 -26.65 12.76 12.05
N SER A 52 -26.61 11.63 12.78
CA SER A 52 -25.83 11.51 14.01
C SER A 52 -24.32 11.52 13.77
N ILE A 53 -23.85 11.00 12.63
CA ILE A 53 -22.44 11.05 12.21
C ILE A 53 -22.08 12.47 11.77
N VAL A 54 -22.97 13.12 11.03
CA VAL A 54 -22.77 14.52 10.61
C VAL A 54 -22.73 15.44 11.82
N ALA A 55 -23.54 15.19 12.84
CA ALA A 55 -23.55 15.98 14.08
C ALA A 55 -22.26 15.86 14.91
N SER A 56 -21.42 14.84 14.66
CA SER A 56 -20.10 14.70 15.27
C SER A 56 -18.96 15.20 14.37
N ALA A 57 -19.27 15.84 13.24
CA ALA A 57 -18.26 16.43 12.38
C ALA A 57 -17.48 17.53 13.13
N PRO A 58 -16.17 17.68 12.88
CA PRO A 58 -15.43 18.85 13.37
C PRO A 58 -16.05 20.15 12.84
N GLU A 59 -15.98 21.20 13.65
CA GLU A 59 -16.53 22.52 13.32
C GLU A 59 -15.95 23.04 11.99
N GLY A 60 -16.85 23.48 11.10
CA GLY A 60 -16.48 24.01 9.78
C GLY A 60 -16.29 22.96 8.69
N LEU A 61 -16.49 21.67 8.99
CA LEU A 61 -16.39 20.58 8.00
C LEU A 61 -17.74 19.90 7.71
N GLU A 62 -18.85 20.39 8.27
CA GLU A 62 -20.16 19.72 8.23
C GLU A 62 -20.65 19.46 6.80
N GLU A 63 -20.32 20.32 5.84
CA GLU A 63 -20.69 20.13 4.44
C GLU A 63 -20.01 18.92 3.80
N PHE A 64 -18.74 18.64 4.15
CA PHE A 64 -18.03 17.48 3.65
C PHE A 64 -18.56 16.18 4.27
N TYR A 65 -19.03 16.22 5.51
CA TYR A 65 -19.59 15.04 6.17
C TYR A 65 -21.00 14.72 5.68
N SER A 66 -21.76 15.74 5.28
CA SER A 66 -23.15 15.61 4.82
C SER A 66 -23.32 15.43 3.32
N GLN A 67 -22.22 15.42 2.56
CA GLN A 67 -22.22 15.28 1.11
C GLN A 67 -22.90 13.97 0.67
N GLU A 68 -23.55 14.02 -0.49
CA GLU A 68 -24.14 12.84 -1.12
C GLU A 68 -23.12 12.24 -2.09
N VAL A 69 -22.61 11.05 -1.77
CA VAL A 69 -21.59 10.35 -2.56
C VAL A 69 -22.28 9.29 -3.43
N VAL A 70 -22.13 9.40 -4.74
CA VAL A 70 -22.65 8.42 -5.68
C VAL A 70 -21.57 7.37 -5.95
N TRP A 71 -21.85 6.13 -5.54
CA TRP A 71 -21.02 4.97 -5.83
C TRP A 71 -21.50 4.31 -7.11
N GLU A 72 -20.73 4.47 -8.19
CA GLU A 72 -21.08 3.95 -9.52
C GLU A 72 -20.36 2.63 -9.80
N PRO A 73 -20.98 1.67 -10.52
CA PRO A 73 -20.27 0.48 -10.97
C PRO A 73 -19.04 0.84 -11.81
N CYS A 74 -17.92 0.23 -11.49
CA CYS A 74 -16.62 0.42 -12.13
C CYS A 74 -15.79 -0.87 -12.04
N GLU A 75 -14.71 -0.96 -12.81
CA GLU A 75 -13.72 -2.05 -12.67
C GLU A 75 -14.36 -3.45 -12.65
N ASN A 76 -15.41 -3.64 -13.47
CA ASN A 76 -16.32 -4.78 -13.52
C ASN A 76 -17.24 -4.91 -12.29
N GLU A 77 -16.72 -5.42 -11.18
CA GLU A 77 -17.49 -5.90 -10.03
C GLU A 77 -17.33 -5.03 -8.79
N PHE A 78 -16.80 -3.81 -8.96
CA PHE A 78 -16.59 -2.85 -7.89
C PHE A 78 -17.46 -1.61 -8.08
N GLN A 79 -17.45 -0.77 -7.06
CA GLN A 79 -18.08 0.53 -7.05
C GLN A 79 -17.04 1.61 -6.80
N CYS A 80 -17.12 2.71 -7.53
CA CYS A 80 -16.18 3.81 -7.42
C CYS A 80 -16.91 5.10 -7.07
N ALA A 81 -16.24 5.97 -6.33
CA ALA A 81 -16.73 7.28 -6.01
C ALA A 81 -15.59 8.29 -5.89
N ASN A 82 -15.94 9.56 -6.07
CA ASN A 82 -15.10 10.69 -5.68
C ASN A 82 -15.73 11.34 -4.46
N VAL A 83 -14.91 11.53 -3.42
CA VAL A 83 -15.31 12.15 -2.17
C VAL A 83 -14.66 13.52 -2.07
N THR A 84 -15.47 14.56 -1.91
CA THR A 84 -14.98 15.93 -1.86
C THR A 84 -14.42 16.22 -0.47
N VAL A 85 -13.22 16.80 -0.41
CA VAL A 85 -12.56 17.24 0.83
C VAL A 85 -11.96 18.63 0.61
N PRO A 86 -11.74 19.43 1.67
CA PRO A 86 -11.02 20.68 1.53
C PRO A 86 -9.57 20.39 1.15
N MET A 87 -9.02 21.19 0.25
CA MET A 87 -7.59 21.12 -0.09
C MET A 87 -6.76 21.47 1.13
N ASP A 88 -7.08 22.58 1.80
CA ASP A 88 -6.44 23.08 3.01
C ASP A 88 -7.45 23.05 4.17
N TYR A 89 -7.20 22.20 5.17
CA TYR A 89 -8.06 22.10 6.36
C TYR A 89 -7.97 23.32 7.29
N GLY A 90 -6.96 24.19 7.13
CA GLY A 90 -6.89 25.49 7.79
C GLY A 90 -7.79 26.55 7.13
N ASN A 91 -8.29 26.29 5.93
CA ASN A 91 -9.21 27.14 5.18
C ASN A 91 -10.29 26.29 4.47
N PRO A 92 -11.22 25.68 5.22
CA PRO A 92 -12.17 24.70 4.68
C PRO A 92 -13.16 25.29 3.65
N ASP A 93 -13.45 26.58 3.71
CA ASP A 93 -14.28 27.31 2.73
C ASP A 93 -13.54 27.58 1.38
N GLY A 94 -12.29 27.15 1.26
CA GLY A 94 -11.42 27.38 0.12
C GLY A 94 -11.61 26.41 -1.06
N GLU A 95 -10.52 26.15 -1.79
CA GLU A 95 -10.53 25.15 -2.86
C GLU A 95 -10.69 23.74 -2.30
N THR A 96 -11.37 22.88 -3.06
CA THR A 96 -11.59 21.48 -2.71
C THR A 96 -10.86 20.55 -3.68
N ILE A 97 -10.55 19.34 -3.20
CA ILE A 97 -10.03 18.25 -4.03
C ILE A 97 -10.97 17.04 -3.92
N GLN A 98 -10.76 16.08 -4.82
CA GLN A 98 -11.50 14.82 -4.83
C GLN A 98 -10.58 13.69 -4.39
N ILE A 99 -11.07 12.88 -3.46
CA ILE A 99 -10.44 11.62 -3.04
C ILE A 99 -11.15 10.49 -3.77
N ALA A 100 -10.43 9.80 -4.64
CA ALA A 100 -10.94 8.65 -5.36
C ALA A 100 -10.95 7.43 -4.45
N ALA A 101 -12.10 6.77 -4.37
CA ALA A 101 -12.30 5.55 -3.60
C ALA A 101 -12.91 4.44 -4.46
N LEU A 102 -12.50 3.21 -4.18
CA LEU A 102 -13.06 1.97 -4.71
C LEU A 102 -13.60 1.15 -3.56
N ARG A 103 -14.78 0.57 -3.78
CA ARG A 103 -15.48 -0.30 -2.86
C ARG A 103 -15.71 -1.65 -3.53
N ALA A 104 -15.17 -2.70 -2.93
CA ALA A 104 -15.57 -4.08 -3.20
C ALA A 104 -16.70 -4.45 -2.24
N PRO A 105 -17.95 -4.60 -2.71
CA PRO A 105 -19.06 -4.86 -1.81
C PRO A 105 -18.95 -6.21 -1.11
N SER A 106 -19.46 -6.26 0.12
CA SER A 106 -19.49 -7.49 0.91
C SER A 106 -20.20 -8.62 0.16
N THR A 107 -19.67 -9.85 0.29
CA THR A 107 -20.26 -11.04 -0.34
C THR A 107 -21.36 -11.69 0.50
N GLY A 108 -21.50 -11.25 1.75
CA GLY A 108 -22.39 -11.82 2.76
C GLY A 108 -23.23 -10.77 3.49
N LYS A 109 -23.29 -10.88 4.82
CA LYS A 109 -24.02 -9.93 5.67
C LYS A 109 -23.08 -8.82 6.13
N LYS A 110 -23.12 -7.68 5.44
CA LYS A 110 -22.39 -6.47 5.82
C LYS A 110 -22.60 -6.08 7.29
N THR A 111 -21.51 -5.87 8.01
CA THR A 111 -21.41 -5.31 9.36
C THR A 111 -20.84 -3.88 9.36
N GLY A 112 -20.13 -3.49 8.30
CA GLY A 112 -19.58 -2.15 8.10
C GLY A 112 -18.69 -2.11 6.86
N SER A 113 -17.84 -1.10 6.77
CA SER A 113 -16.79 -0.98 5.75
C SER A 113 -15.42 -1.11 6.41
N LEU A 114 -14.47 -1.75 5.72
CA LEU A 114 -13.07 -1.85 6.12
C LEU A 114 -12.25 -0.99 5.16
N LEU A 115 -11.76 0.15 5.65
CA LEU A 115 -10.88 1.01 4.88
C LEU A 115 -9.46 0.44 4.88
N VAL A 116 -8.84 0.39 3.71
CA VAL A 116 -7.54 -0.26 3.51
C VAL A 116 -6.54 0.72 2.93
N ASN A 117 -5.35 0.78 3.53
CA ASN A 117 -4.23 1.55 3.01
C ASN A 117 -2.95 0.68 2.92
N PRO A 118 -2.36 0.51 1.73
CA PRO A 118 -1.17 -0.34 1.55
C PRO A 118 0.15 0.34 1.97
N GLY A 119 0.13 1.63 2.32
CA GLY A 119 1.31 2.37 2.70
C GLY A 119 2.05 3.05 1.54
N GLY A 120 3.37 2.85 1.47
CA GLY A 120 4.28 3.65 0.66
C GLY A 120 5.09 4.62 1.53
N PRO A 121 4.70 5.90 1.71
CA PRO A 121 3.55 6.60 1.13
C PRO A 121 3.55 6.66 -0.40
N GLY A 122 2.42 7.01 -1.01
CA GLY A 122 2.29 7.11 -2.46
C GLY A 122 1.77 5.85 -3.17
N ALA A 123 1.51 4.76 -2.44
CA ALA A 123 0.82 3.59 -3.00
C ALA A 123 -0.70 3.80 -3.03
N SER A 124 -1.34 3.25 -4.06
CA SER A 124 -2.77 3.39 -4.32
C SER A 124 -3.57 2.36 -3.53
N GLY A 125 -4.36 2.80 -2.53
CA GLY A 125 -5.30 1.92 -1.85
C GLY A 125 -6.45 1.48 -2.75
N TYR A 126 -6.85 2.33 -3.70
CA TYR A 126 -7.79 1.97 -4.76
C TYR A 126 -7.29 0.76 -5.55
N ASP A 127 -6.08 0.85 -6.13
CA ASP A 127 -5.53 -0.21 -6.98
C ASP A 127 -5.25 -1.47 -6.13
N PHE A 128 -4.81 -1.31 -4.87
CA PHE A 128 -4.62 -2.45 -3.95
C PHE A 128 -5.91 -3.25 -3.73
N VAL A 129 -7.03 -2.61 -3.39
CA VAL A 129 -8.29 -3.33 -3.18
C VAL A 129 -8.81 -3.91 -4.49
N LYS A 130 -8.68 -3.18 -5.60
CA LYS A 130 -9.03 -3.69 -6.93
C LYS A 130 -8.33 -5.02 -7.25
N ASP A 131 -7.02 -5.07 -7.02
CA ASP A 131 -6.19 -6.19 -7.46
C ASP A 131 -6.14 -7.34 -6.43
N ALA A 132 -6.38 -7.03 -5.14
CA ALA A 132 -6.12 -7.96 -4.04
C ALA A 132 -7.35 -8.32 -3.18
N ALA A 133 -8.52 -7.69 -3.37
CA ALA A 133 -9.71 -7.96 -2.54
C ALA A 133 -10.02 -9.47 -2.44
N GLY A 134 -10.02 -10.18 -3.57
CA GLY A 134 -10.41 -11.60 -3.62
C GLY A 134 -9.37 -12.60 -3.10
N THR A 135 -8.10 -12.20 -2.99
CA THR A 135 -6.97 -13.10 -2.67
C THR A 135 -6.29 -12.77 -1.35
N HIS A 136 -6.32 -11.52 -0.92
CA HIS A 136 -5.62 -11.03 0.27
C HIS A 136 -6.49 -11.08 1.54
N PHE A 137 -7.81 -11.08 1.37
CA PHE A 137 -8.77 -11.09 2.47
C PHE A 137 -9.55 -12.40 2.51
N SER A 138 -9.71 -12.94 3.72
CA SER A 138 -10.49 -14.15 3.92
C SER A 138 -11.94 -13.99 3.49
N GLN A 139 -12.61 -15.12 3.24
CA GLN A 139 -14.04 -15.10 2.94
C GLN A 139 -14.86 -14.50 4.09
N ALA A 140 -14.46 -14.73 5.35
CA ALA A 140 -15.18 -14.20 6.51
C ALA A 140 -15.12 -12.67 6.59
N VAL A 141 -13.97 -12.08 6.28
CA VAL A 141 -13.82 -10.62 6.19
C VAL A 141 -14.61 -10.07 5.01
N ARG A 142 -14.52 -10.69 3.82
CA ARG A 142 -15.30 -10.28 2.63
C ARG A 142 -16.81 -10.43 2.81
N ASP A 143 -17.27 -11.38 3.62
CA ASP A 143 -18.69 -11.52 3.94
C ASP A 143 -19.19 -10.43 4.89
N SER A 144 -18.29 -9.90 5.74
CA SER A 144 -18.62 -8.95 6.80
C SER A 144 -18.43 -7.49 6.36
N TYR A 145 -17.49 -7.20 5.48
CA TYR A 145 -17.12 -5.82 5.14
C TYR A 145 -17.30 -5.51 3.67
N ASP A 146 -17.78 -4.31 3.38
CA ASP A 146 -17.38 -3.64 2.14
C ASP A 146 -15.89 -3.29 2.28
N LEU A 147 -15.03 -3.79 1.40
CA LEU A 147 -13.62 -3.41 1.40
C LEU A 147 -13.47 -2.11 0.63
N VAL A 148 -12.93 -1.07 1.27
CA VAL A 148 -12.81 0.27 0.69
C VAL A 148 -11.35 0.66 0.58
N GLY A 149 -10.85 0.71 -0.65
CA GLY A 149 -9.55 1.26 -0.98
C GLY A 149 -9.69 2.71 -1.42
N PHE A 150 -8.73 3.56 -1.09
CA PHE A 150 -8.71 4.95 -1.54
C PHE A 150 -7.31 5.39 -1.94
N ASP A 151 -7.24 6.36 -2.85
CA ASP A 151 -6.02 7.05 -3.19
C ASP A 151 -5.87 8.26 -2.25
N PRO A 152 -4.87 8.32 -1.36
CA PRO A 152 -4.65 9.52 -0.54
C PRO A 152 -4.40 10.76 -1.42
N ARG A 153 -4.65 11.96 -0.89
CA ARG A 153 -4.29 13.21 -1.55
C ARG A 153 -2.83 13.18 -2.04
N GLY A 154 -2.58 13.62 -3.28
CA GLY A 154 -1.28 13.51 -3.93
C GLY A 154 -1.02 12.19 -4.66
N VAL A 155 -1.90 11.19 -4.54
CA VAL A 155 -1.70 9.84 -5.10
C VAL A 155 -2.67 9.59 -6.25
N LYS A 156 -2.16 9.12 -7.40
CA LYS A 156 -2.93 8.63 -8.55
C LYS A 156 -4.13 9.50 -8.95
N ARG A 157 -5.35 9.12 -8.54
CA ARG A 157 -6.59 9.77 -8.98
C ARG A 157 -6.96 10.96 -8.10
N SER A 158 -6.32 11.10 -6.95
CA SER A 158 -6.63 12.10 -5.92
C SER A 158 -5.62 13.24 -5.94
N ALA A 159 -5.85 14.23 -6.81
CA ALA A 159 -4.99 15.40 -6.97
C ALA A 159 -3.48 15.03 -7.04
N PRO A 160 -3.05 14.23 -8.03
CA PRO A 160 -1.75 13.58 -8.03
C PRO A 160 -0.58 14.55 -8.10
N VAL A 161 0.46 14.26 -7.32
CA VAL A 161 1.78 14.87 -7.52
C VAL A 161 2.29 14.48 -8.90
N THR A 162 2.54 15.50 -9.72
CA THR A 162 3.07 15.39 -11.08
C THR A 162 4.34 16.22 -11.16
N CYS A 163 5.42 15.62 -11.65
CA CYS A 163 6.72 16.30 -11.75
C CYS A 163 7.34 16.10 -13.13
N MET A 164 7.64 14.86 -13.49
CA MET A 164 8.38 14.50 -14.70
C MET A 164 7.56 13.60 -15.62
N THR A 165 7.83 13.70 -16.93
CA THR A 165 7.44 12.71 -17.93
C THR A 165 8.18 11.39 -17.75
N ASP A 166 7.68 10.30 -18.34
CA ASP A 166 8.32 8.98 -18.28
C ASP A 166 9.77 9.00 -18.83
N ALA A 167 10.03 9.77 -19.88
CA ALA A 167 11.37 9.89 -20.46
C ALA A 167 12.34 10.64 -19.53
N GLU A 168 11.87 11.68 -18.85
CA GLU A 168 12.65 12.40 -17.84
C GLU A 168 12.93 11.51 -16.62
N ARG A 169 11.96 10.71 -16.18
CA ARG A 169 12.15 9.71 -15.10
C ARG A 169 13.22 8.69 -15.45
N ASP A 170 13.21 8.17 -16.68
CA ASP A 170 14.24 7.26 -17.16
C ASP A 170 15.63 7.92 -17.19
N ALA A 171 15.71 9.16 -17.66
CA ALA A 171 16.95 9.92 -17.65
C ALA A 171 17.46 10.15 -16.23
N ALA A 172 16.57 10.51 -15.29
CA ALA A 172 16.91 10.72 -13.89
C ALA A 172 17.43 9.45 -13.21
N ARG A 173 16.76 8.29 -13.40
CA ARG A 173 17.22 7.00 -12.84
C ARG A 173 18.58 6.56 -13.37
N ALA A 174 18.93 6.96 -14.59
CA ALA A 174 20.21 6.62 -15.21
C ALA A 174 21.37 7.50 -14.73
N LYS A 175 21.12 8.64 -14.07
CA LYS A 175 22.18 9.53 -13.56
C LYS A 175 23.04 8.84 -12.50
N ILE A 176 24.31 9.23 -12.46
CA ILE A 176 25.31 8.70 -11.52
C ILE A 176 25.98 9.90 -10.86
N TYR A 177 25.92 9.94 -9.53
CA TYR A 177 26.56 10.98 -8.73
C TYR A 177 27.67 10.37 -7.88
N ASP A 178 28.81 11.07 -7.77
CA ASP A 178 29.85 10.75 -6.79
C ASP A 178 29.61 11.55 -5.51
N LEU A 179 28.78 10.99 -4.63
CA LEU A 179 28.35 11.63 -3.37
C LEU A 179 29.47 11.74 -2.33
N GLU A 180 30.63 11.15 -2.56
CA GLU A 180 31.80 11.35 -1.68
C GLU A 180 32.46 12.71 -1.92
N THR A 181 32.23 13.31 -3.10
CA THR A 181 32.82 14.59 -3.51
C THR A 181 31.85 15.76 -3.36
N ASP A 182 32.38 16.96 -3.10
CA ASP A 182 31.57 18.18 -3.08
C ASP A 182 30.90 18.46 -4.43
N ALA A 183 31.56 18.08 -5.54
CA ALA A 183 31.04 18.29 -6.88
C ALA A 183 29.81 17.39 -7.17
N GLY A 184 29.89 16.09 -6.83
CA GLY A 184 28.76 15.19 -7.02
C GLY A 184 27.59 15.51 -6.07
N LEU A 185 27.88 15.96 -4.85
CA LEU A 185 26.84 16.45 -3.95
C LEU A 185 26.18 17.73 -4.48
N ALA A 186 26.95 18.66 -5.04
CA ALA A 186 26.39 19.86 -5.66
C ALA A 186 25.52 19.53 -6.89
N GLU A 187 25.89 18.51 -7.67
CA GLU A 187 25.12 18.04 -8.82
C GLU A 187 23.76 17.47 -8.40
N VAL A 188 23.73 16.56 -7.42
CA VAL A 188 22.45 15.98 -6.95
C VAL A 188 21.55 17.04 -6.30
N LEU A 189 22.12 17.99 -5.55
CA LEU A 189 21.36 19.11 -4.98
C LEU A 189 20.73 19.99 -6.08
N ALA A 190 21.49 20.31 -7.13
CA ALA A 190 20.98 21.08 -8.25
C ALA A 190 19.85 20.35 -9.00
N ASP A 191 20.00 19.05 -9.21
CA ASP A 191 18.99 18.21 -9.87
C ASP A 191 17.72 18.04 -9.02
N ASN A 192 17.86 17.85 -7.71
CA ASN A 192 16.73 17.75 -6.80
C ASN A 192 15.99 19.08 -6.66
N LYS A 193 16.71 20.21 -6.62
CA LYS A 193 16.11 21.55 -6.67
C LYS A 193 15.31 21.77 -7.96
N ALA A 194 15.84 21.37 -9.11
CA ALA A 194 15.13 21.46 -10.38
C ALA A 194 13.87 20.57 -10.37
N THR A 195 13.98 19.37 -9.80
CA THR A 195 12.85 18.43 -9.64
C THR A 195 11.77 19.02 -8.74
N ALA A 196 12.13 19.60 -7.59
CA ALA A 196 11.19 20.22 -6.67
C ALA A 196 10.43 21.38 -7.33
N ALA A 197 11.13 22.26 -8.06
CA ALA A 197 10.51 23.35 -8.82
C ALA A 197 9.57 22.81 -9.91
N GLN A 198 9.95 21.74 -10.60
CA GLN A 198 9.11 21.10 -11.61
C GLN A 198 7.86 20.46 -10.98
N CYS A 199 8.00 19.80 -9.82
CA CYS A 199 6.86 19.28 -9.06
C CYS A 199 5.90 20.41 -8.65
N GLU A 200 6.42 21.53 -8.16
CA GLU A 200 5.62 22.69 -7.78
C GLU A 200 4.82 23.25 -8.96
N GLU A 201 5.49 23.48 -10.10
CA GLU A 201 4.87 24.02 -11.30
C GLU A 201 3.81 23.08 -11.88
N GLN A 202 4.08 21.78 -11.92
CA GLN A 202 3.21 20.79 -12.56
C GLN A 202 2.08 20.29 -11.64
N THR A 203 2.28 20.33 -10.32
CA THR A 203 1.26 19.87 -9.34
C THR A 203 0.37 21.00 -8.85
N GLY A 204 0.95 22.18 -8.58
CA GLY A 204 0.22 23.30 -7.99
C GLY A 204 0.04 23.21 -6.47
N PRO A 205 -0.87 24.04 -5.89
CA PRO A 205 -0.93 24.32 -4.45
C PRO A 205 -1.25 23.12 -3.55
N VAL A 206 -1.85 22.05 -4.09
CA VAL A 206 -2.15 20.84 -3.31
C VAL A 206 -0.86 20.24 -2.72
N LEU A 207 0.30 20.47 -3.33
CA LEU A 207 1.61 19.98 -2.90
C LEU A 207 1.98 20.39 -1.46
N GLY A 208 1.42 21.49 -0.95
CA GLY A 208 1.62 21.93 0.44
C GLY A 208 0.65 21.31 1.46
N ASN A 209 -0.27 20.45 1.01
CA ASN A 209 -1.37 19.94 1.84
C ASN A 209 -1.53 18.41 1.75
N ILE A 210 -0.54 17.67 1.23
CA ILE A 210 -0.62 16.20 1.04
C ILE A 210 -0.08 15.39 2.23
N ASP A 211 0.18 16.04 3.36
CA ASP A 211 0.75 15.42 4.56
C ASP A 211 -0.17 14.34 5.19
N THR A 212 0.39 13.57 6.12
CA THR A 212 -0.34 12.49 6.82
C THR A 212 -1.50 13.01 7.67
N VAL A 213 -1.37 14.18 8.32
CA VAL A 213 -2.41 14.76 9.18
C VAL A 213 -3.62 15.16 8.35
N SER A 214 -3.39 15.79 7.20
CA SER A 214 -4.44 16.12 6.24
C SER A 214 -5.09 14.86 5.66
N SER A 215 -4.29 13.84 5.29
CA SER A 215 -4.81 12.55 4.85
C SER A 215 -5.66 11.84 5.92
N ALA A 216 -5.29 11.94 7.20
CA ALA A 216 -6.06 11.35 8.30
C ALA A 216 -7.44 12.01 8.47
N LYS A 217 -7.55 13.32 8.21
CA LYS A 217 -8.84 14.03 8.19
C LYS A 217 -9.70 13.59 7.00
N ASP A 218 -9.10 13.32 5.84
CA ASP A 218 -9.82 12.73 4.70
C ASP A 218 -10.39 11.36 5.05
N VAL A 219 -9.66 10.54 5.81
CA VAL A 219 -10.13 9.23 6.27
C VAL A 219 -11.37 9.36 7.18
N ASP A 220 -11.48 10.40 8.01
CA ASP A 220 -12.71 10.59 8.82
C ASP A 220 -13.92 11.01 7.97
N ILE A 221 -13.69 11.82 6.92
CA ILE A 221 -14.74 12.13 5.93
C ILE A 221 -15.13 10.85 5.18
N LEU A 222 -14.16 10.04 4.73
CA LEU A 222 -14.41 8.75 4.07
C LEU A 222 -15.25 7.82 4.97
N ARG A 223 -14.89 7.70 6.27
CA ARG A 223 -15.68 6.97 7.28
C ARG A 223 -17.12 7.47 7.32
N ALA A 224 -17.32 8.79 7.36
CA ALA A 224 -18.65 9.37 7.43
C ALA A 224 -19.49 9.05 6.18
N VAL A 225 -18.94 9.20 4.98
CA VAL A 225 -19.69 9.00 3.73
C VAL A 225 -19.94 7.54 3.37
N VAL A 226 -19.15 6.59 3.88
CA VAL A 226 -19.50 5.16 3.84
C VAL A 226 -20.54 4.77 4.91
N ASN A 227 -20.99 5.76 5.69
CA ASN A 227 -22.02 5.68 6.72
C ASN A 227 -21.66 4.77 7.91
N ASP A 228 -20.40 4.78 8.31
CA ASP A 228 -19.94 4.04 9.49
C ASP A 228 -19.70 4.99 10.68
N PRO A 229 -20.28 4.73 11.87
CA PRO A 229 -20.09 5.58 13.05
C PRO A 229 -18.69 5.46 13.65
N LYS A 230 -17.96 4.39 13.35
CA LYS A 230 -16.56 4.15 13.75
C LYS A 230 -15.80 3.63 12.55
N LEU A 231 -14.54 4.04 12.40
CA LEU A 231 -13.64 3.57 11.37
C LEU A 231 -13.19 2.14 11.67
N ASN A 232 -13.45 1.21 10.75
CA ASN A 232 -12.68 -0.03 10.68
C ASN A 232 -11.58 0.15 9.62
N TYR A 233 -10.34 -0.15 9.99
CA TYR A 233 -9.17 0.20 9.21
C TYR A 233 -8.10 -0.90 9.25
N LEU A 234 -7.51 -1.17 8.09
CA LEU A 234 -6.34 -2.01 7.93
C LEU A 234 -5.26 -1.21 7.20
N GLY A 235 -4.25 -0.80 7.95
CA GLY A 235 -3.10 -0.08 7.42
C GLY A 235 -1.87 -0.96 7.39
N TYR A 236 -1.17 -0.94 6.26
CA TYR A 236 0.12 -1.60 6.10
C TYR A 236 1.24 -0.56 5.99
N SER A 237 2.42 -0.84 6.55
CA SER A 237 3.60 0.00 6.34
C SER A 237 3.33 1.47 6.74
N TYR A 238 3.57 2.45 5.85
CA TYR A 238 3.12 3.84 6.04
C TYR A 238 1.63 3.99 6.42
N GLY A 239 0.76 3.10 5.96
CA GLY A 239 -0.65 3.05 6.37
C GLY A 239 -0.82 2.88 7.88
N THR A 240 0.16 2.34 8.60
CA THR A 240 0.18 2.28 10.07
C THR A 240 0.43 3.65 10.71
N PHE A 241 1.25 4.49 10.08
CA PHE A 241 1.46 5.87 10.49
C PHE A 241 0.22 6.72 10.22
N LEU A 242 -0.43 6.54 9.07
CA LEU A 242 -1.74 7.14 8.79
C LEU A 242 -2.81 6.70 9.80
N GLY A 243 -2.91 5.40 10.08
CA GLY A 243 -3.89 4.85 11.02
C GLY A 243 -3.68 5.32 12.46
N SER A 244 -2.44 5.35 12.93
CA SER A 244 -2.13 5.86 14.27
C SER A 244 -2.30 7.38 14.40
N THR A 245 -1.99 8.14 13.34
CA THR A 245 -2.31 9.58 13.29
C THR A 245 -3.83 9.81 13.36
N TYR A 246 -4.61 9.04 12.60
CA TYR A 246 -6.07 9.06 12.72
C TYR A 246 -6.54 8.75 14.14
N ALA A 247 -5.96 7.73 14.79
CA ALA A 247 -6.33 7.34 16.15
C ALA A 247 -6.08 8.48 17.15
N SER A 248 -5.02 9.28 16.98
CA SER A 248 -4.79 10.48 17.80
C SER A 248 -5.74 11.62 17.52
N LEU A 249 -6.11 11.85 16.26
CA LEU A 249 -6.99 12.97 15.89
C LEU A 249 -8.47 12.69 16.19
N PHE A 250 -8.88 11.43 16.05
CA PHE A 250 -10.27 10.99 16.18
C PHE A 250 -10.38 9.74 17.06
N PRO A 251 -9.91 9.78 18.32
CA PRO A 251 -9.85 8.61 19.19
C PRO A 251 -11.23 7.98 19.42
N ASP A 252 -12.25 8.82 19.51
CA ASP A 252 -13.64 8.42 19.62
C ASP A 252 -14.19 7.80 18.34
N ASN A 253 -13.59 7.99 17.17
CA ASN A 253 -14.09 7.38 15.93
C ASN A 253 -13.37 6.06 15.60
N VAL A 254 -12.49 5.54 16.45
CA VAL A 254 -11.79 4.27 16.20
C VAL A 254 -12.71 3.07 16.48
N GLY A 255 -12.88 2.22 15.47
CA GLY A 255 -13.59 0.94 15.51
C GLY A 255 -12.62 -0.25 15.58
N ARG A 256 -12.64 -1.13 14.56
CA ARG A 256 -11.64 -2.21 14.41
C ARG A 256 -10.44 -1.72 13.62
N MET A 257 -9.29 -1.56 14.27
CA MET A 257 -8.08 -1.06 13.62
C MET A 257 -6.94 -2.05 13.75
N VAL A 258 -6.34 -2.39 12.60
CA VAL A 258 -5.17 -3.27 12.48
C VAL A 258 -4.05 -2.50 11.77
N LEU A 259 -2.88 -2.50 12.38
CA LEU A 259 -1.69 -1.79 11.90
C LEU A 259 -0.56 -2.81 11.69
N ASP A 260 -0.30 -3.19 10.43
CA ASP A 260 0.63 -4.27 10.05
C ASP A 260 1.93 -3.75 9.42
N GLY A 261 3.08 -4.17 9.94
CA GLY A 261 4.37 -3.59 9.58
C GLY A 261 4.47 -2.16 10.10
N ALA A 262 4.36 -2.03 11.42
CA ALA A 262 4.21 -0.75 12.12
C ALA A 262 5.41 0.20 12.02
N LEU A 263 5.15 1.47 11.71
CA LEU A 263 6.06 2.59 11.91
C LEU A 263 5.97 3.11 13.35
N ASP A 264 7.08 3.66 13.85
CA ASP A 264 7.13 4.41 15.10
C ASP A 264 7.03 5.91 14.79
N PRO A 265 5.93 6.61 15.13
CA PRO A 265 5.77 8.03 14.79
C PRO A 265 6.66 8.98 15.60
N SER A 266 7.37 8.48 16.62
CA SER A 266 8.23 9.29 17.48
C SER A 266 9.66 9.45 16.97
N ILE A 267 10.09 8.64 15.99
CA ILE A 267 11.46 8.66 15.50
C ILE A 267 11.65 9.70 14.40
N SER A 268 12.84 10.28 14.36
CA SER A 268 13.31 11.13 13.25
C SER A 268 13.45 10.34 11.95
N ASN A 269 13.53 11.05 10.81
CA ASN A 269 13.76 10.39 9.54
C ASN A 269 15.13 9.68 9.51
N GLU A 270 16.15 10.26 10.14
CA GLU A 270 17.51 9.70 10.21
C GLU A 270 17.55 8.42 11.06
N GLU A 271 16.72 8.34 12.11
CA GLU A 271 16.51 7.12 12.89
C GLU A 271 15.73 6.06 12.10
N LEU A 272 14.72 6.47 11.34
CA LEU A 272 13.97 5.60 10.42
C LEU A 272 14.91 4.99 9.37
N THR A 273 15.67 5.82 8.66
CA THR A 273 16.66 5.39 7.66
C THR A 273 17.71 4.46 8.26
N SER A 274 18.24 4.80 9.44
CA SER A 274 19.22 3.95 10.15
C SER A 274 18.62 2.61 10.59
N GLY A 275 17.36 2.58 11.04
CA GLY A 275 16.63 1.36 11.36
C GLY A 275 16.43 0.46 10.15
N GLN A 276 15.96 1.02 9.03
CA GLN A 276 15.78 0.29 7.78
C GLN A 276 17.10 -0.25 7.23
N ALA A 277 18.18 0.55 7.22
CA ALA A 277 19.47 0.09 6.74
C ALA A 277 19.94 -1.18 7.47
N ARG A 278 19.86 -1.20 8.82
CA ARG A 278 20.18 -2.38 9.61
C ARG A 278 19.26 -3.57 9.32
N ALA A 279 17.98 -3.32 9.07
CA ALA A 279 17.02 -4.38 8.82
C ALA A 279 17.16 -4.98 7.42
N PHE A 280 17.45 -4.18 6.39
CA PHE A 280 17.85 -4.68 5.07
C PHE A 280 19.17 -5.46 5.13
N GLU A 281 20.15 -5.04 5.94
CA GLU A 281 21.37 -5.82 6.17
C GLU A 281 21.06 -7.20 6.79
N LYS A 282 20.12 -7.26 7.74
CA LYS A 282 19.65 -8.55 8.28
C LYS A 282 18.94 -9.38 7.21
N ALA A 283 18.06 -8.77 6.43
CA ALA A 283 17.27 -9.46 5.40
C ALA A 283 18.13 -10.02 4.27
N ILE A 284 19.17 -9.31 3.81
CA ILE A 284 20.09 -9.89 2.81
C ILE A 284 20.87 -11.07 3.39
N ARG A 285 21.21 -11.03 4.69
CA ARG A 285 21.86 -12.18 5.36
C ARG A 285 20.93 -13.38 5.49
N ALA A 286 19.66 -13.16 5.82
CA ALA A 286 18.63 -14.19 5.84
C ALA A 286 18.42 -14.81 4.46
N TYR A 287 18.34 -13.97 3.42
CA TYR A 287 18.30 -14.40 2.02
C TYR A 287 19.51 -15.28 1.66
N VAL A 288 20.74 -14.83 1.96
CA VAL A 288 21.96 -15.59 1.64
C VAL A 288 21.97 -16.94 2.36
N ALA A 289 21.61 -16.97 3.65
CA ALA A 289 21.51 -18.20 4.41
C ALA A 289 20.49 -19.18 3.81
N SER A 290 19.32 -18.67 3.40
CA SER A 290 18.28 -19.45 2.73
C SER A 290 18.76 -19.98 1.38
N CYS A 291 19.36 -19.12 0.55
CA CYS A 291 19.93 -19.49 -0.75
C CYS A 291 20.96 -20.61 -0.59
N GLN A 292 21.97 -20.44 0.28
CA GLN A 292 23.04 -21.43 0.46
C GLN A 292 22.55 -22.78 1.01
N GLY A 293 21.35 -22.82 1.61
CA GLY A 293 20.67 -24.06 1.99
C GLY A 293 19.97 -24.79 0.84
N GLN A 294 19.90 -24.19 -0.36
CA GLN A 294 19.18 -24.72 -1.53
C GLN A 294 20.14 -25.13 -2.65
N GLU A 295 19.74 -26.13 -3.44
CA GLU A 295 20.44 -26.46 -4.70
C GLU A 295 20.33 -25.30 -5.69
N GLY A 296 21.42 -24.99 -6.40
CA GLY A 296 21.43 -23.93 -7.42
C GLY A 296 21.70 -22.52 -6.90
N CYS A 297 22.04 -22.34 -5.62
CA CYS A 297 22.50 -21.05 -5.14
C CYS A 297 23.85 -20.66 -5.79
N PRO A 298 23.95 -19.46 -6.41
CA PRO A 298 25.19 -19.04 -7.07
C PRO A 298 26.25 -18.52 -6.07
N LEU A 299 25.89 -18.35 -4.79
CA LEU A 299 26.76 -17.86 -3.74
C LEU A 299 27.50 -19.00 -3.05
N SER A 300 28.80 -18.82 -2.85
CA SER A 300 29.67 -19.83 -2.24
C SER A 300 30.15 -19.46 -0.83
N GLY A 301 30.62 -20.46 -0.06
CA GLY A 301 31.16 -20.25 1.29
C GLY A 301 30.09 -20.21 2.38
N ASP A 302 30.38 -19.47 3.45
CA ASP A 302 29.41 -19.16 4.51
C ASP A 302 28.58 -17.91 4.17
N VAL A 303 27.68 -17.50 5.07
CA VAL A 303 26.79 -16.34 4.87
C VAL A 303 27.60 -15.05 4.66
N ASP A 304 28.68 -14.86 5.41
CA ASP A 304 29.55 -13.68 5.27
C ASP A 304 30.23 -13.62 3.90
N SER A 305 30.71 -14.76 3.42
CA SER A 305 31.27 -14.89 2.07
C SER A 305 30.22 -14.64 0.99
N GLY A 306 28.99 -15.12 1.18
CA GLY A 306 27.87 -14.87 0.26
C GLY A 306 27.50 -13.39 0.18
N VAL A 307 27.38 -12.71 1.32
CA VAL A 307 27.14 -11.26 1.36
C VAL A 307 28.32 -10.48 0.79
N GLN A 308 29.57 -10.93 1.00
CA GLN A 308 30.72 -10.32 0.35
C GLN A 308 30.66 -10.42 -1.17
N GLN A 309 30.28 -11.57 -1.74
CA GLN A 309 30.11 -11.72 -3.19
C GLN A 309 29.06 -10.74 -3.75
N ILE A 310 27.96 -10.49 -3.03
CA ILE A 310 26.97 -9.48 -3.42
C ILE A 310 27.57 -8.07 -3.38
N ARG A 311 28.31 -7.72 -2.32
CA ARG A 311 29.00 -6.42 -2.22
C ARG A 311 30.04 -6.23 -3.33
N ASP A 312 30.77 -7.28 -3.70
CA ASP A 312 31.74 -7.24 -4.80
C ASP A 312 31.05 -7.00 -6.15
N LEU A 313 29.85 -7.57 -6.37
CA LEU A 313 29.04 -7.29 -7.55
C LEU A 313 28.56 -5.83 -7.59
N ILE A 314 28.07 -5.30 -6.45
CA ILE A 314 27.68 -3.89 -6.34
C ILE A 314 28.87 -2.98 -6.66
N ALA A 315 30.04 -3.24 -6.07
CA ALA A 315 31.25 -2.47 -6.32
C ALA A 315 31.69 -2.54 -7.79
N ALA A 316 31.57 -3.72 -8.42
CA ALA A 316 31.89 -3.89 -9.84
C ALA A 316 30.93 -3.10 -10.76
N VAL A 317 29.64 -3.04 -10.43
CA VAL A 317 28.65 -2.22 -11.16
C VAL A 317 28.87 -0.73 -10.90
N GLN A 318 29.27 -0.34 -9.70
CA GLN A 318 29.59 1.06 -9.37
C GLN A 318 30.81 1.56 -10.15
N GLN A 319 31.88 0.75 -10.23
CA GLN A 319 33.08 1.09 -11.01
C GLN A 319 32.83 1.07 -12.52
N THR A 320 31.98 0.15 -12.98
CA THR A 320 31.66 0.01 -14.41
C THR A 320 30.19 -0.37 -14.58
N PRO A 321 29.31 0.64 -14.74
CA PRO A 321 27.90 0.41 -15.03
C PRO A 321 27.71 -0.54 -16.21
N ARG A 322 26.72 -1.42 -16.12
CA ARG A 322 26.52 -2.53 -17.07
C ARG A 322 25.32 -2.26 -17.96
N THR A 323 25.39 -2.67 -19.23
CA THR A 323 24.27 -2.53 -20.15
C THR A 323 23.40 -3.79 -20.12
N ALA A 324 22.11 -3.62 -19.84
CA ALA A 324 21.12 -4.70 -19.95
C ALA A 324 20.82 -5.03 -21.42
N LYS A 325 20.16 -6.18 -21.66
CA LYS A 325 19.82 -6.64 -23.02
C LYS A 325 18.90 -5.70 -23.80
N ASP A 326 18.13 -4.86 -23.11
CA ASP A 326 17.27 -3.84 -23.73
C ASP A 326 18.01 -2.54 -24.07
N GLY A 327 19.33 -2.47 -23.80
CA GLY A 327 20.19 -1.34 -24.11
C GLY A 327 20.30 -0.29 -23.00
N ARG A 328 19.53 -0.40 -21.90
CA ARG A 328 19.64 0.54 -20.77
C ARG A 328 20.90 0.27 -19.93
N VAL A 329 21.49 1.34 -19.43
CA VAL A 329 22.61 1.28 -18.48
C VAL A 329 22.05 1.06 -17.08
N VAL A 330 22.58 0.06 -16.38
CA VAL A 330 22.31 -0.25 -14.98
C VAL A 330 23.47 0.28 -14.16
N ASN A 331 23.21 1.36 -13.42
CA ASN A 331 24.12 1.89 -12.41
C ASN A 331 23.96 1.15 -11.07
N ALA A 332 24.82 1.45 -10.09
CA ALA A 332 24.81 0.78 -8.80
C ALA A 332 23.50 1.00 -8.03
N THR A 333 22.92 2.21 -8.09
CA THR A 333 21.64 2.52 -7.45
C THR A 333 20.52 1.64 -7.99
N MET A 334 20.39 1.52 -9.32
CA MET A 334 19.39 0.63 -9.94
C MET A 334 19.65 -0.84 -9.60
N PHE A 335 20.92 -1.28 -9.59
CA PHE A 335 21.26 -2.64 -9.21
C PHE A 335 20.83 -2.94 -7.76
N VAL A 336 21.11 -2.02 -6.83
CA VAL A 336 20.72 -2.13 -5.42
C VAL A 336 19.20 -2.06 -5.24
N SER A 337 18.49 -1.21 -5.99
CA SER A 337 17.02 -1.24 -6.00
C SER A 337 16.50 -2.62 -6.42
N GLY A 338 17.13 -3.26 -7.40
CA GLY A 338 16.80 -4.63 -7.82
C GLY A 338 17.07 -5.69 -6.75
N LEU A 339 18.08 -5.48 -5.89
CA LEU A 339 18.33 -6.33 -4.71
C LEU A 339 17.27 -6.12 -3.63
N ILE A 340 16.89 -4.87 -3.38
CA ILE A 340 15.95 -4.46 -2.32
C ILE A 340 14.54 -4.96 -2.59
N THR A 341 14.03 -4.80 -3.83
CA THR A 341 12.64 -5.17 -4.19
C THR A 341 12.23 -6.58 -3.72
N PRO A 342 12.96 -7.66 -4.03
CA PRO A 342 12.59 -9.01 -3.58
C PRO A 342 12.83 -9.28 -2.09
N LEU A 343 13.55 -8.42 -1.35
CA LEU A 343 13.73 -8.60 0.10
C LEU A 343 12.46 -8.28 0.89
N TYR A 344 11.53 -7.51 0.32
CA TYR A 344 10.22 -7.25 0.92
C TYR A 344 9.35 -8.51 1.07
N ASN A 345 9.58 -9.55 0.28
CA ASN A 345 8.78 -10.77 0.34
C ASN A 345 9.67 -11.98 -0.01
N ASP A 346 9.88 -12.86 0.96
CA ASP A 346 10.70 -14.06 0.84
C ASP A 346 10.26 -15.02 -0.28
N GLN A 347 8.99 -15.00 -0.67
CA GLN A 347 8.51 -15.72 -1.87
C GLN A 347 9.15 -15.23 -3.17
N SER A 348 9.75 -14.04 -3.18
CA SER A 348 10.47 -13.46 -4.31
C SER A 348 11.96 -13.81 -4.33
N TRP A 349 12.49 -14.46 -3.29
CA TRP A 349 13.91 -14.85 -3.23
C TRP A 349 14.36 -15.75 -4.38
N PRO A 350 13.56 -16.69 -4.93
CA PRO A 350 13.95 -17.44 -6.12
C PRO A 350 14.18 -16.55 -7.35
N ALA A 351 13.47 -15.42 -7.48
CA ALA A 351 13.71 -14.45 -8.55
C ALA A 351 15.01 -13.67 -8.32
N LEU A 352 15.31 -13.32 -7.07
CA LEU A 352 16.59 -12.71 -6.68
C LEU A 352 17.77 -13.65 -6.99
N THR A 353 17.65 -14.95 -6.67
CA THR A 353 18.69 -15.95 -6.97
C THR A 353 18.99 -16.04 -8.46
N GLN A 354 17.95 -16.08 -9.31
CA GLN A 354 18.12 -16.05 -10.76
C GLN A 354 18.77 -14.76 -11.26
N ALA A 355 18.38 -13.61 -10.68
CA ALA A 355 18.97 -12.33 -11.04
C ALA A 355 20.45 -12.24 -10.64
N LEU A 356 20.83 -12.77 -9.47
CA LEU A 356 22.22 -12.83 -9.02
C LEU A 356 23.06 -13.79 -9.86
N GLU A 357 22.56 -14.98 -10.19
CA GLU A 357 23.25 -15.93 -11.06
C GLU A 357 23.56 -15.30 -12.44
N ALA A 358 22.56 -14.64 -13.04
CA ALA A 358 22.73 -13.91 -14.29
C ALA A 358 23.76 -12.77 -14.15
N ALA A 359 23.64 -11.96 -13.09
CA ALA A 359 24.55 -10.83 -12.85
C ALA A 359 26.00 -11.26 -12.66
N MET A 360 26.26 -12.40 -11.99
CA MET A 360 27.60 -12.97 -11.81
C MET A 360 28.27 -13.36 -13.13
N THR A 361 27.48 -13.65 -14.17
CA THR A 361 28.00 -13.92 -15.52
C THR A 361 27.98 -12.69 -16.43
N GLY A 362 27.60 -11.52 -15.89
CA GLY A 362 27.62 -10.22 -16.57
C GLY A 362 26.28 -9.77 -17.14
N ASP A 363 25.19 -10.52 -16.98
CA ASP A 363 23.85 -10.14 -17.44
C ASP A 363 23.02 -9.50 -16.32
N VAL A 364 22.92 -8.17 -16.35
CA VAL A 364 22.17 -7.37 -15.36
C VAL A 364 20.67 -7.20 -15.70
N SER A 365 20.17 -7.85 -16.75
CA SER A 365 18.80 -7.61 -17.25
C SER A 365 17.72 -8.02 -16.27
N LEU A 366 17.93 -9.11 -15.52
CA LEU A 366 16.97 -9.54 -14.49
C LEU A 366 17.00 -8.60 -13.27
N MET A 367 18.18 -8.10 -12.90
CA MET A 367 18.29 -7.11 -11.82
C MET A 367 17.59 -5.80 -12.20
N LEU A 368 17.76 -5.34 -13.44
CA LEU A 368 17.03 -4.18 -13.97
C LEU A 368 15.52 -4.39 -13.94
N ARG A 369 15.04 -5.59 -14.24
CA ARG A 369 13.60 -5.90 -14.18
C ARG A 369 13.05 -5.82 -12.75
N LEU A 370 13.80 -6.28 -11.74
CA LEU A 370 13.43 -6.14 -10.33
C LEU A 370 13.44 -4.68 -9.88
N ALA A 371 14.41 -3.89 -10.37
CA ALA A 371 14.47 -2.46 -10.12
C ALA A 371 13.31 -1.69 -10.77
N ASP A 372 12.90 -2.09 -11.98
CA ASP A 372 11.74 -1.52 -12.67
C ASP A 372 10.43 -1.86 -11.97
N LEU A 373 10.29 -3.08 -11.44
CA LEU A 373 9.13 -3.48 -10.65
C LEU A 373 8.96 -2.56 -9.42
N GLY A 374 10.04 -2.32 -8.68
CA GLY A 374 10.01 -1.41 -7.52
C GLY A 374 9.80 0.07 -7.90
N ALA A 375 10.03 0.45 -9.15
CA ALA A 375 9.82 1.81 -9.65
C ALA A 375 8.49 1.99 -10.38
N ASP A 376 7.61 0.97 -10.39
CA ASP A 376 6.36 0.94 -11.15
C ASP A 376 6.55 1.21 -12.66
N ARG A 377 7.70 0.79 -13.22
CA ARG A 377 8.02 0.96 -14.65
C ARG A 377 7.65 -0.29 -15.45
N SER A 378 6.72 -0.13 -16.38
CA SER A 378 6.32 -1.19 -17.30
C SER A 378 7.36 -1.45 -18.41
N SER A 379 7.26 -2.62 -19.05
CA SER A 379 8.19 -3.04 -20.11
C SER A 379 8.15 -2.18 -21.38
N ASN A 380 7.04 -1.47 -21.61
CA ASN A 380 6.88 -0.49 -22.69
C ASN A 380 7.49 0.89 -22.35
N GLY A 381 8.07 1.06 -21.15
CA GLY A 381 8.67 2.30 -20.68
C GLY A 381 7.73 3.28 -19.99
N THR A 382 6.44 2.96 -19.86
CA THR A 382 5.51 3.82 -19.11
C THR A 382 5.59 3.55 -17.62
N TYR A 383 5.50 4.58 -16.80
CA TYR A 383 5.36 4.41 -15.37
C TYR A 383 3.89 4.39 -14.97
N THR A 384 3.47 3.33 -14.27
CA THR A 384 2.06 3.10 -13.95
C THR A 384 1.60 3.86 -12.71
N SER A 385 2.51 4.53 -12.00
CA SER A 385 2.23 5.30 -10.80
C SER A 385 3.05 6.58 -10.69
N ASN A 386 2.59 7.48 -9.83
CA ASN A 386 3.35 8.61 -9.32
C ASN A 386 3.94 8.33 -7.92
N SER A 387 4.04 7.05 -7.51
CA SER A 387 4.40 6.64 -6.14
C SER A 387 5.73 7.25 -5.69
N THR A 388 6.77 7.27 -6.55
CA THR A 388 8.07 7.87 -6.24
C THR A 388 7.96 9.37 -5.89
N PHE A 389 7.15 10.12 -6.64
CA PHE A 389 7.00 11.57 -6.41
C PHE A 389 6.11 11.84 -5.20
N ALA A 390 5.00 11.11 -5.06
CA ALA A 390 4.14 11.20 -3.88
C ALA A 390 4.90 10.80 -2.62
N PHE A 391 5.71 9.74 -2.65
CA PHE A 391 6.55 9.29 -1.55
C PHE A 391 7.47 10.41 -1.07
N ASN A 392 8.19 11.05 -1.98
CA ASN A 392 9.10 12.15 -1.65
C ASN A 392 8.32 13.35 -1.08
N ALA A 393 7.30 13.80 -1.81
CA ALA A 393 6.51 14.98 -1.46
C ALA A 393 5.82 14.85 -0.09
N ILE A 394 5.24 13.68 0.22
CA ILE A 394 4.61 13.40 1.50
C ILE A 394 5.65 13.37 2.62
N ASN A 395 6.78 12.68 2.43
CA ASN A 395 7.82 12.63 3.46
C ASN A 395 8.47 13.99 3.74
N CYS A 396 8.62 14.88 2.74
CA CYS A 396 9.10 16.24 2.98
C CYS A 396 8.14 17.08 3.83
N LEU A 397 6.83 16.80 3.78
CA LEU A 397 5.86 17.43 4.67
C LEU A 397 5.81 16.74 6.04
N ASP A 398 5.96 15.43 6.10
CA ASP A 398 5.83 14.68 7.35
C ASP A 398 7.06 14.78 8.25
N TYR A 399 8.26 14.95 7.70
CA TYR A 399 9.50 14.97 8.48
C TYR A 399 10.34 16.24 8.25
N PRO A 400 10.88 16.84 9.34
CA PRO A 400 11.93 17.83 9.22
C PRO A 400 13.25 17.12 8.91
N MET A 401 13.58 17.00 7.63
CA MET A 401 14.79 16.31 7.16
C MET A 401 16.07 17.07 7.53
N GLU A 402 17.09 16.35 8.01
CA GLU A 402 18.45 16.91 8.15
C GLU A 402 19.06 17.16 6.78
N SER A 403 19.46 18.41 6.52
CA SER A 403 19.98 18.87 5.23
C SER A 403 21.33 19.57 5.32
N ASP A 404 21.91 19.68 6.52
CA ASP A 404 23.29 20.11 6.66
C ASP A 404 24.24 19.09 6.01
N THR A 405 25.15 19.60 5.17
CA THR A 405 26.08 18.75 4.41
C THR A 405 27.02 17.95 5.31
N ALA A 406 27.51 18.54 6.40
CA ALA A 406 28.41 17.84 7.31
C ALA A 406 27.65 16.75 8.10
N ALA A 407 26.41 17.03 8.50
CA ALA A 407 25.52 16.05 9.13
C ALA A 407 25.21 14.88 8.19
N MET A 408 24.81 15.14 6.94
CA MET A 408 24.55 14.07 5.95
C MET A 408 25.79 13.22 5.66
N ARG A 409 26.98 13.83 5.57
CA ARG A 409 28.24 13.07 5.42
C ARG A 409 28.52 12.19 6.65
N ALA A 410 28.29 12.71 7.86
CA ALA A 410 28.46 11.93 9.09
C ALA A 410 27.44 10.77 9.17
N GLU A 411 26.20 11.02 8.77
CA GLU A 411 25.17 9.99 8.69
C GLU A 411 25.55 8.88 7.70
N GLN A 412 26.01 9.23 6.50
CA GLN A 412 26.49 8.24 5.53
C GLN A 412 27.53 7.29 6.14
N GLN A 413 28.53 7.85 6.83
CA GLN A 413 29.58 7.05 7.47
C GLN A 413 29.02 6.10 8.54
N ARG A 414 28.02 6.55 9.30
CA ARG A 414 27.31 5.70 10.27
C ARG A 414 26.51 4.60 9.58
N LEU A 415 25.74 4.95 8.53
CA LEU A 415 24.94 3.99 7.78
C LEU A 415 25.81 2.90 7.14
N MET A 416 26.97 3.24 6.60
CA MET A 416 27.91 2.27 6.03
C MET A 416 28.53 1.32 7.08
N GLN A 417 28.60 1.73 8.35
CA GLN A 417 29.02 0.87 9.45
C GLN A 417 27.87 -0.06 9.88
N ASP A 418 26.67 0.48 10.00
CA ASP A 418 25.45 -0.23 10.41
C ASP A 418 24.95 -1.23 9.36
N SER A 419 25.10 -0.89 8.08
CA SER A 419 24.76 -1.72 6.92
C SER A 419 25.85 -1.58 5.85
N PRO A 420 26.88 -2.44 5.89
CA PRO A 420 27.96 -2.42 4.89
C PRO A 420 27.49 -2.69 3.46
N THR A 421 26.32 -3.29 3.25
CA THR A 421 25.78 -3.59 1.92
C THR A 421 24.95 -2.42 1.36
N PHE A 422 24.12 -1.78 2.19
CA PHE A 422 23.12 -0.81 1.73
C PHE A 422 23.36 0.62 2.21
N GLY A 423 24.14 0.83 3.27
CA GLY A 423 24.26 2.11 3.95
C GLY A 423 24.64 3.29 3.07
N TYR A 424 25.49 3.08 2.06
CA TYR A 424 25.83 4.11 1.07
C TYR A 424 24.59 4.61 0.28
N PHE A 425 23.67 3.70 -0.06
CA PHE A 425 22.49 3.98 -0.89
C PHE A 425 21.31 4.54 -0.11
N PHE A 426 21.38 4.53 1.23
CA PHE A 426 20.33 5.03 2.13
C PHE A 426 20.62 6.46 2.62
N ALA A 427 21.84 6.95 2.40
CA ALA A 427 22.27 8.27 2.86
C ALA A 427 21.73 9.42 2.00
N TYR A 428 21.96 10.66 2.46
CA TYR A 428 21.63 11.90 1.75
C TYR A 428 20.14 12.13 1.47
N GLY A 429 19.25 11.56 2.30
CA GLY A 429 17.80 11.75 2.18
C GLY A 429 17.38 13.23 2.16
N GLY A 430 18.03 14.08 2.97
CA GLY A 430 17.75 15.51 3.04
C GLY A 430 17.98 16.30 1.76
N THR A 431 18.78 15.78 0.82
CA THR A 431 18.96 16.41 -0.50
C THR A 431 17.65 16.48 -1.30
N ASN A 432 16.67 15.64 -1.00
CA ASN A 432 15.37 15.63 -1.68
C ASN A 432 14.43 16.74 -1.18
N CYS A 433 14.59 17.17 0.07
CA CYS A 433 13.64 18.06 0.75
C CYS A 433 14.18 19.46 1.06
N VAL A 434 15.50 19.70 0.97
CA VAL A 434 16.12 20.99 1.32
C VAL A 434 15.61 22.18 0.49
N ASP A 435 15.28 21.94 -0.78
CA ASP A 435 14.71 22.93 -1.70
C ASP A 435 13.22 22.66 -1.98
N TRP A 436 12.56 21.84 -1.15
CA TRP A 436 11.13 21.59 -1.29
C TRP A 436 10.34 22.88 -0.99
N PRO A 437 9.31 23.24 -1.78
CA PRO A 437 8.65 24.54 -1.67
C PRO A 437 7.82 24.74 -0.39
N TYR A 438 7.53 23.66 0.34
CA TYR A 438 6.72 23.68 1.55
C TYR A 438 7.50 23.06 2.71
N GLU A 439 7.42 23.69 3.88
CA GLU A 439 8.06 23.19 5.09
C GLU A 439 7.31 21.99 5.66
N SER A 440 8.02 21.17 6.45
CA SER A 440 7.39 20.08 7.20
C SER A 440 6.34 20.63 8.18
N VAL A 441 5.18 19.99 8.22
CA VAL A 441 4.04 20.37 9.08
C VAL A 441 4.00 19.59 10.39
N ARG A 442 4.93 18.65 10.59
CA ARG A 442 4.99 17.77 11.74
C ARG A 442 6.39 17.76 12.35
N THR A 443 6.45 17.55 13.65
CA THR A 443 7.66 17.10 14.35
C THR A 443 7.44 15.68 14.87
N PRO A 444 8.40 14.75 14.74
CA PRO A 444 8.28 13.42 15.31
C PRO A 444 7.92 13.44 16.80
N SER A 445 6.88 12.69 17.15
CA SER A 445 6.38 12.59 18.52
C SER A 445 5.63 11.28 18.73
N PRO A 446 5.59 10.75 19.97
CA PRO A 446 4.75 9.61 20.28
C PRO A 446 3.28 9.86 19.91
N VAL A 447 2.61 8.79 19.49
CA VAL A 447 1.16 8.78 19.29
C VAL A 447 0.47 8.83 20.65
N GLU A 448 -0.59 9.61 20.76
CA GLU A 448 -1.48 9.63 21.92
C GLU A 448 -2.83 9.02 21.52
N TYR A 449 -3.28 7.98 22.22
CA TYR A 449 -4.58 7.36 21.98
C TYR A 449 -5.29 7.06 23.31
N ASP A 450 -6.45 7.68 23.51
CA ASP A 450 -7.30 7.50 24.69
C ASP A 450 -8.68 6.91 24.37
N GLY A 451 -8.87 6.46 23.11
CA GLY A 451 -10.11 5.86 22.65
C GLY A 451 -10.39 4.49 23.28
N GLY A 452 -11.67 4.14 23.36
CA GLY A 452 -12.14 2.93 24.04
C GLY A 452 -11.94 1.62 23.26
N SER A 453 -11.58 1.68 21.97
CA SER A 453 -11.46 0.51 21.11
C SER A 453 -10.01 -0.01 21.09
N PRO A 454 -9.75 -1.27 21.47
CA PRO A 454 -8.40 -1.81 21.40
C PRO A 454 -7.91 -1.92 19.94
N ILE A 455 -6.68 -1.48 19.67
CA ILE A 455 -6.02 -1.54 18.35
C ILE A 455 -5.12 -2.79 18.28
N VAL A 456 -5.06 -3.47 17.14
CA VAL A 456 -4.12 -4.58 16.92
C VAL A 456 -2.92 -4.07 16.12
N VAL A 457 -1.71 -4.26 16.66
CA VAL A 457 -0.46 -3.94 15.98
C VAL A 457 0.25 -5.24 15.62
N ILE A 458 0.75 -5.35 14.39
CA ILE A 458 1.48 -6.52 13.91
C ILE A 458 2.92 -6.12 13.55
N GLY A 459 3.89 -6.90 14.02
CA GLY A 459 5.30 -6.78 13.63
C GLY A 459 5.88 -8.12 13.18
N THR A 460 6.79 -8.08 12.22
CA THR A 460 7.46 -9.27 11.68
C THR A 460 8.94 -9.27 12.07
N THR A 461 9.44 -10.38 12.60
CA THR A 461 10.82 -10.45 13.14
C THR A 461 11.91 -10.18 12.10
N GLY A 462 11.69 -10.61 10.86
CA GLY A 462 12.55 -10.37 9.70
C GLY A 462 12.03 -9.27 8.75
N ASP A 463 11.26 -8.29 9.25
CA ASP A 463 10.81 -7.17 8.42
C ASP A 463 11.98 -6.25 8.03
N PRO A 464 12.30 -6.09 6.73
CA PRO A 464 13.38 -5.21 6.30
C PRO A 464 13.00 -3.71 6.32
N ALA A 465 11.71 -3.38 6.25
CA ALA A 465 11.22 -2.03 6.03
C ALA A 465 10.64 -1.39 7.30
N THR A 466 10.01 -2.16 8.17
CA THR A 466 9.50 -1.72 9.46
C THR A 466 9.89 -2.71 10.57
N PRO A 467 11.10 -2.57 11.13
CA PRO A 467 11.64 -3.50 12.13
C PRO A 467 10.67 -3.78 13.29
N VAL A 468 10.61 -5.03 13.75
CA VAL A 468 9.67 -5.48 14.80
C VAL A 468 9.69 -4.65 16.08
N GLU A 469 10.83 -4.04 16.40
CA GLU A 469 10.97 -3.14 17.55
C GLU A 469 10.05 -1.91 17.45
N TRP A 470 9.74 -1.45 16.23
CA TRP A 470 8.81 -0.34 15.99
C TRP A 470 7.37 -0.75 16.27
N ALA A 471 6.95 -1.97 15.94
CA ALA A 471 5.65 -2.50 16.35
C ALA A 471 5.50 -2.55 17.87
N SER A 472 6.56 -2.99 18.56
CA SER A 472 6.60 -2.96 20.03
C SER A 472 6.55 -1.55 20.60
N SER A 473 7.16 -0.57 19.93
CA SER A 473 7.12 0.84 20.32
C SER A 473 5.74 1.45 20.10
N LEU A 474 5.18 1.32 18.89
CA LEU A 474 3.87 1.85 18.54
C LEU A 474 2.78 1.29 19.47
N ARG A 475 2.80 -0.02 19.73
CA ARG A 475 1.87 -0.62 20.69
C ARG A 475 1.92 0.08 22.05
N LYS A 476 3.12 0.43 22.55
CA LYS A 476 3.28 1.07 23.87
C LYS A 476 2.73 2.48 23.87
N GLN A 477 2.94 3.21 22.76
CA GLN A 477 2.41 4.56 22.57
C GLN A 477 0.88 4.58 22.56
N LEU A 478 0.27 3.62 21.84
CA LEU A 478 -1.19 3.50 21.75
C LEU A 478 -1.86 3.11 23.08
N GLY A 479 -1.15 2.43 23.98
CA GLY A 479 -1.68 2.01 25.29
C GLY A 479 -2.76 0.92 25.19
N ASN A 480 -3.97 1.28 24.76
CA ASN A 480 -5.10 0.37 24.50
C ASN A 480 -4.89 -0.41 23.19
N ALA A 481 -3.86 -1.25 23.16
CA ALA A 481 -3.47 -2.04 22.00
C ALA A 481 -2.91 -3.42 22.38
N ALA A 482 -3.05 -4.37 21.46
CA ALA A 482 -2.45 -5.70 21.53
C ALA A 482 -1.41 -5.87 20.43
N LEU A 483 -0.25 -6.45 20.77
CA LEU A 483 0.78 -6.82 19.81
C LEU A 483 0.62 -8.28 19.36
N LEU A 484 0.59 -8.48 18.05
CA LEU A 484 0.83 -9.74 17.36
C LEU A 484 2.24 -9.70 16.74
N THR A 485 3.03 -10.75 16.92
CA THR A 485 4.34 -10.88 16.25
C THR A 485 4.30 -12.06 15.30
N TRP A 486 4.85 -11.90 14.09
CA TRP A 486 5.13 -13.02 13.18
C TRP A 486 6.63 -13.33 13.14
N GLU A 487 6.98 -14.56 13.52
CA GLU A 487 8.30 -15.18 13.36
C GLU A 487 8.47 -15.62 11.90
N GLY A 488 8.77 -14.66 11.04
CA GLY A 488 9.05 -14.88 9.63
C GLY A 488 9.85 -13.76 8.99
N GLU A 489 9.98 -13.84 7.67
CA GLU A 489 10.79 -12.95 6.83
C GLU A 489 9.91 -12.13 5.88
N GLY A 490 10.37 -10.92 5.58
CA GLY A 490 9.69 -10.00 4.68
C GLY A 490 8.77 -9.00 5.40
N HIS A 491 8.25 -8.08 4.62
CA HIS A 491 7.48 -6.94 5.09
C HIS A 491 6.00 -7.30 5.24
N THR A 492 5.40 -6.89 6.36
CA THR A 492 4.00 -7.17 6.75
C THR A 492 3.67 -8.66 6.86
N ALA A 493 2.48 -9.00 7.40
CA ALA A 493 2.11 -10.37 7.70
C ALA A 493 0.70 -10.77 7.22
N TYR A 494 -0.34 -9.98 7.46
CA TYR A 494 -1.71 -10.37 7.14
C TYR A 494 -1.92 -10.48 5.62
N GLY A 495 -2.58 -11.56 5.20
CA GLY A 495 -2.80 -11.93 3.79
C GLY A 495 -1.61 -12.62 3.09
N ARG A 496 -0.45 -12.75 3.76
CA ARG A 496 0.73 -13.43 3.17
C ARG A 496 1.49 -14.41 4.07
N SER A 497 1.33 -14.31 5.38
CA SER A 497 2.10 -15.10 6.36
C SER A 497 1.52 -16.51 6.59
N ASN A 498 0.80 -16.72 7.70
CA ASN A 498 0.31 -18.00 8.16
C ASN A 498 -1.09 -17.89 8.80
N SER A 499 -1.71 -19.04 9.08
CA SER A 499 -3.06 -19.09 9.66
C SER A 499 -3.13 -18.52 11.08
N CYS A 500 -2.03 -18.49 11.84
CA CYS A 500 -2.04 -17.91 13.19
C CYS A 500 -2.28 -16.39 13.15
N ILE A 501 -1.64 -15.68 12.22
CA ILE A 501 -1.91 -14.25 11.99
C ILE A 501 -3.30 -14.06 11.38
N GLU A 502 -3.65 -14.82 10.34
CA GLU A 502 -4.96 -14.72 9.67
C GLU A 502 -6.12 -14.92 10.66
N ASP A 503 -6.12 -16.02 11.42
CA ASP A 503 -7.20 -16.35 12.36
C ASP A 503 -7.34 -15.30 13.47
N ALA A 504 -6.22 -14.76 13.98
CA ALA A 504 -6.23 -13.74 15.03
C ALA A 504 -6.80 -12.41 14.51
N VAL A 505 -6.37 -11.97 13.32
CA VAL A 505 -6.83 -10.72 12.71
C VAL A 505 -8.30 -10.84 12.29
N ASP A 506 -8.69 -11.94 11.66
CA ASP A 506 -10.07 -12.18 11.25
C ASP A 506 -11.02 -12.24 12.45
N SER A 507 -10.61 -12.92 13.53
CA SER A 507 -11.41 -12.98 14.77
C SER A 507 -11.62 -11.58 15.34
N TYR A 508 -10.59 -10.73 15.33
CA TYR A 508 -10.69 -9.34 15.76
C TYR A 508 -11.60 -8.51 14.84
N LEU A 509 -11.37 -8.55 13.53
CA LEU A 509 -12.13 -7.77 12.56
C LEU A 509 -13.61 -8.20 12.55
N VAL A 510 -13.91 -9.49 12.49
CA VAL A 510 -15.28 -10.00 12.31
C VAL A 510 -16.06 -10.04 13.63
N SER A 511 -15.44 -10.48 14.72
CA SER A 511 -16.15 -10.72 15.99
C SER A 511 -15.78 -9.74 17.10
N GLY A 512 -14.72 -8.96 16.95
CA GLY A 512 -14.19 -8.09 18.00
C GLY A 512 -13.38 -8.80 19.07
N GLN A 513 -13.02 -10.05 18.85
CA GLN A 513 -12.14 -10.78 19.75
C GLN A 513 -10.71 -10.28 19.59
N VAL A 514 -10.25 -9.46 20.54
CA VAL A 514 -8.87 -8.99 20.58
C VAL A 514 -7.93 -10.15 20.86
N PRO A 515 -6.84 -10.33 20.09
CA PRO A 515 -5.83 -11.33 20.42
C PRO A 515 -5.20 -11.05 21.79
N ALA A 516 -4.67 -12.10 22.42
CA ALA A 516 -3.86 -11.90 23.61
C ALA A 516 -2.63 -11.05 23.26
N ASP A 517 -2.35 -10.08 24.11
CA ASP A 517 -1.22 -9.19 23.88
C ASP A 517 0.14 -9.92 23.96
N ASN A 518 1.03 -9.60 23.03
CA ASN A 518 2.30 -10.30 22.76
C ASN A 518 2.11 -11.76 22.33
N THR A 519 1.04 -12.05 21.61
CA THR A 519 0.93 -13.35 20.93
C THR A 519 2.00 -13.43 19.84
N VAL A 520 2.69 -14.57 19.80
CA VAL A 520 3.68 -14.88 18.78
C VAL A 520 3.11 -15.97 17.88
N CYS A 521 3.04 -15.62 16.60
CA CYS A 521 2.85 -16.46 15.44
C CYS A 521 4.16 -16.45 14.65
#